data_AF-A0A357M0Z5-F1
#
_entry.id   AF-A0A357M0Z5-F1
#
_cell.length_a   1.000
_cell.length_b   1.000
_cell.length_c   1.000
_cell.angle_alpha   90.00
_cell.angle_beta   90.00
_cell.angle_gamma   90.00
#
_symmetry.space_group_name_H-M   'P 1'
#
loop_
_entity.id
_entity.type
_entity.pdbx_description
1 polymer ?
#
loop_
_entity_poly.entity_id
_entity_poly.type
_entity_poly.pdbx_seq_one_letter_code
_entity_poly.pdbx_strand_id
1 'polypeptide(L)'
;IIRFFTVPKVKDARTSAGYALLFIALLYTTAPAVSAMARMNFMNTMEPAPGEYLAYEDRPSWFKKWETTGLLGFEDKNGDGLIQYTSNAETNEMVKVDRDIMVLANPEIAQLPNWVIALVAAGG
;
A
#
# COMPACT_ATOMS: atom_id res chain seq x y z
N ILE A 1 -28.68 4.52 11.09
CA ILE A 1 -29.80 3.54 11.21
C ILE A 1 -31.19 4.20 11.32
N ILE A 2 -31.34 5.44 11.82
CA ILE A 2 -32.66 6.09 12.02
C ILE A 2 -33.32 6.62 10.72
N ARG A 3 -32.55 6.88 9.66
CA ARG A 3 -33.10 7.43 8.39
C ARG A 3 -33.88 6.44 7.52
N PHE A 4 -33.86 5.14 7.85
CA PHE A 4 -34.57 4.10 7.10
C PHE A 4 -36.10 4.15 7.29
N PHE A 5 -36.59 4.77 8.37
CA PHE A 5 -38.02 4.84 8.69
C PHE A 5 -38.73 6.12 8.21
N THR A 6 -38.01 7.06 7.61
CA THR A 6 -38.57 8.36 7.21
C THR A 6 -38.81 8.50 5.71
N VAL A 7 -38.63 7.43 4.93
CA VAL A 7 -38.84 7.46 3.47
C VAL A 7 -40.21 6.84 3.16
N PRO A 8 -41.16 7.56 2.54
CA PRO A 8 -42.55 7.11 2.41
C PRO A 8 -42.76 5.93 1.45
N LYS A 9 -41.73 5.47 0.71
CA LYS A 9 -41.85 4.44 -0.34
C LYS A 9 -40.79 3.34 -0.19
N VAL A 10 -41.25 2.09 -0.16
CA VAL A 10 -40.41 0.87 -0.11
C VAL A 10 -39.45 0.76 -1.31
N LYS A 11 -39.84 1.31 -2.47
CA LYS A 11 -39.01 1.33 -3.69
C LYS A 11 -37.68 2.06 -3.47
N ASP A 12 -37.72 3.20 -2.78
CA ASP A 12 -36.55 4.06 -2.58
C ASP A 12 -35.57 3.47 -1.54
N ALA A 13 -36.11 2.71 -0.58
CA ALA A 13 -35.31 1.93 0.37
C ALA A 13 -34.54 0.79 -0.34
N ARG A 14 -35.17 0.10 -1.30
CA ARG A 14 -34.52 -0.98 -2.08
C ARG A 14 -33.43 -0.46 -3.01
N THR A 15 -33.66 0.67 -3.68
CA THR A 15 -32.62 1.29 -4.52
C THR A 15 -31.43 1.74 -3.68
N SER A 16 -31.67 2.29 -2.48
CA SER A 16 -30.60 2.67 -1.55
C SER A 16 -29.79 1.46 -1.07
N ALA A 17 -30.46 0.33 -0.77
CA ALA A 17 -29.78 -0.92 -0.45
C ALA A 17 -28.98 -1.48 -1.65
N GLY A 18 -29.50 -1.35 -2.87
CA GLY A 18 -28.79 -1.72 -4.09
C GLY A 18 -27.52 -0.92 -4.30
N TYR A 19 -27.57 0.41 -4.12
CA TYR A 19 -26.37 1.25 -4.16
C TYR A 19 -25.38 0.89 -3.06
N ALA A 20 -25.84 0.64 -1.83
CA ALA A 20 -24.96 0.23 -0.74
C ALA A 20 -24.21 -1.08 -1.06
N LEU A 21 -24.92 -2.08 -1.58
CA LEU A 21 -24.30 -3.35 -2.01
C LEU A 21 -23.32 -3.16 -3.16
N LEU A 22 -23.62 -2.28 -4.12
CA LEU A 22 -22.70 -1.94 -5.21
C LEU A 22 -21.42 -1.29 -4.69
N PHE A 23 -21.51 -0.32 -3.77
CA PHE A 23 -20.34 0.32 -3.18
C PHE A 23 -19.50 -0.66 -2.34
N ILE A 24 -20.14 -1.57 -1.58
CA ILE A 24 -19.43 -2.61 -0.84
C ILE A 24 -18.73 -3.57 -1.80
N ALA A 25 -19.41 -4.02 -2.86
CA ALA A 25 -18.83 -4.91 -3.85
C ALA A 25 -17.63 -4.26 -4.55
N LEU A 26 -17.72 -2.97 -4.90
CA LEU A 26 -16.63 -2.21 -5.50
C LEU A 26 -15.44 -2.07 -4.53
N LEU A 27 -15.70 -1.73 -3.26
CA LEU A 27 -14.65 -1.68 -2.23
C LEU A 27 -13.92 -3.01 -2.07
N TYR A 28 -14.67 -4.11 -1.92
CA TYR A 28 -14.08 -5.43 -1.71
C TYR A 28 -13.37 -5.99 -2.95
N THR A 29 -13.75 -5.57 -4.16
CA THR A 29 -13.08 -6.01 -5.39
C THR A 29 -11.81 -5.21 -5.64
N THR A 30 -11.81 -3.91 -5.31
CA THR A 30 -10.64 -3.04 -5.51
C THR A 30 -9.55 -3.25 -4.46
N ALA A 31 -9.89 -3.63 -3.23
CA ALA A 31 -8.91 -3.82 -2.16
C ALA A 31 -7.79 -4.86 -2.51
N PRO A 32 -8.10 -6.07 -3.03
CA PRO A 32 -7.06 -7.01 -3.46
C PRO A 32 -6.23 -6.49 -4.64
N ALA A 33 -6.86 -5.81 -5.60
CA ALA A 33 -6.17 -5.26 -6.77
C ALA A 33 -5.15 -4.19 -6.37
N VAL A 34 -5.54 -3.26 -5.50
CA VAL A 34 -4.66 -2.20 -4.99
C VAL A 34 -3.51 -2.79 -4.15
N SER A 35 -3.78 -3.82 -3.33
CA SER A 35 -2.75 -4.50 -2.55
C SER A 35 -1.70 -5.18 -3.43
N ALA A 36 -2.12 -5.86 -4.49
CA ALA A 36 -1.22 -6.50 -5.44
C ALA A 36 -0.36 -5.46 -6.20
N MET A 37 -0.96 -4.36 -6.66
CA MET A 37 -0.23 -3.26 -7.30
C MET A 37 0.78 -2.63 -6.36
N ALA A 38 0.43 -2.44 -5.09
CA ALA A 38 1.33 -1.89 -4.10
C ALA A 38 2.59 -2.75 -3.90
N ARG A 39 2.40 -4.08 -3.81
CA ARG A 39 3.51 -5.04 -3.73
C ARG A 39 4.39 -4.98 -4.97
N MET A 40 3.79 -4.90 -6.15
CA MET A 40 4.51 -4.79 -7.42
C MET A 40 5.32 -3.50 -7.51
N ASN A 41 4.73 -2.35 -7.14
CA ASN A 41 5.43 -1.06 -7.14
C ASN A 41 6.60 -1.03 -6.16
N PHE A 42 6.44 -1.63 -4.98
CA PHE A 42 7.50 -1.77 -4.00
C PHE A 42 8.67 -2.59 -4.55
N MET A 43 8.39 -3.77 -5.13
CA MET A 43 9.41 -4.61 -5.76
C MET A 43 10.11 -3.88 -6.90
N ASN A 44 9.36 -3.25 -7.81
CA ASN A 44 9.90 -2.49 -8.93
C ASN A 44 10.76 -1.28 -8.50
N THR A 45 10.55 -0.73 -7.30
CA THR A 45 11.38 0.37 -6.79
C THR A 45 12.72 -0.14 -6.25
N MET A 46 12.76 -1.37 -5.74
CA MET A 46 13.97 -2.01 -5.22
C MET A 46 14.78 -2.68 -6.31
N GLU A 47 14.10 -3.28 -7.28
CA GLU A 47 14.68 -3.95 -8.43
C GLU A 47 13.95 -3.46 -9.70
N PRO A 48 14.37 -2.31 -10.28
CA PRO A 48 13.75 -1.77 -11.50
C PRO A 48 13.95 -2.67 -12.72
N ALA A 49 15.07 -3.40 -12.76
CA ALA A 49 15.36 -4.41 -13.77
C ALA A 49 15.98 -5.64 -13.08
N PRO A 50 15.79 -6.87 -13.62
CA PRO A 50 16.36 -8.07 -13.02
C PRO A 50 17.88 -7.96 -12.82
N GLY A 51 18.32 -7.95 -11.56
CA GLY A 51 19.73 -7.78 -11.17
C GLY A 51 20.25 -6.34 -11.08
N GLU A 52 19.40 -5.33 -11.32
CA GLU A 52 19.70 -3.93 -10.95
C GLU A 52 18.97 -3.60 -9.65
N TYR A 53 19.73 -3.48 -8.56
CA TYR A 53 19.18 -3.14 -7.26
C TYR A 53 19.41 -1.67 -6.92
N LEU A 54 18.47 -1.08 -6.20
CA LEU A 54 18.57 0.30 -5.73
C LEU A 54 19.71 0.43 -4.71
N ALA A 55 20.65 1.33 -4.96
CA ALA A 55 21.66 1.69 -3.98
C ALA A 55 21.00 2.30 -2.74
N TYR A 56 21.44 1.89 -1.56
CA TYR A 56 20.88 2.37 -0.30
C TYR A 56 21.02 3.89 -0.14
N GLU A 57 22.07 4.49 -0.67
CA GLU A 57 22.25 5.95 -0.64
C GLU A 57 21.19 6.69 -1.48
N ASP A 58 20.79 6.09 -2.60
CA ASP A 58 19.83 6.64 -3.57
C ASP A 58 18.37 6.33 -3.23
N ARG A 59 18.13 5.79 -2.04
CA ARG A 59 16.78 5.43 -1.61
C ARG A 59 15.82 6.64 -1.59
N PRO A 60 14.58 6.44 -2.05
CA PRO A 60 13.59 7.50 -2.14
C PRO A 60 13.16 8.04 -0.76
N SER A 61 12.59 9.24 -0.76
CA SER A 61 12.18 9.93 0.45
C SER A 61 11.19 9.14 1.31
N TRP A 62 10.27 8.39 0.69
CA TRP A 62 9.34 7.51 1.41
C TRP A 62 10.09 6.44 2.22
N PHE A 63 11.12 5.81 1.64
CA PHE A 63 11.90 4.77 2.30
C PHE A 63 12.55 5.30 3.59
N LYS A 64 13.14 6.51 3.52
CA LYS A 64 13.74 7.19 4.68
C LYS A 64 12.72 7.48 5.79
N LYS A 65 11.50 7.91 5.43
CA LYS A 65 10.44 8.16 6.42
C LYS A 65 10.05 6.88 7.14
N TRP A 66 9.80 5.80 6.40
CA TRP A 66 9.33 4.55 6.98
C TRP A 66 10.41 3.83 7.78
N GLU A 67 11.69 3.98 7.41
CA GLU A 67 12.80 3.56 8.24
C GLU A 67 12.85 4.33 9.56
N THR A 68 12.69 5.66 9.52
CA THR A 68 12.67 6.50 10.72
C THR A 68 11.52 6.12 11.67
N THR A 69 10.37 5.69 11.14
CA THR A 69 9.24 5.21 11.95
C THR A 69 9.47 3.83 12.58
N GLY A 70 10.52 3.10 12.17
CA GLY A 70 10.83 1.76 12.66
C GLY A 70 9.91 0.65 12.12
N LEU A 71 9.07 0.97 11.13
CA LEU A 71 8.21 0.00 10.45
C LEU A 71 8.94 -0.69 9.28
N LEU A 72 9.95 -0.01 8.72
CA LEU A 72 10.84 -0.53 7.69
C LEU A 72 12.25 -0.73 8.27
N GLY A 73 12.90 -1.84 7.95
CA GLY A 73 14.26 -2.15 8.41
C GLY A 73 15.07 -2.81 7.31
N PHE A 74 16.27 -2.30 7.11
CA PHE A 74 17.26 -2.78 6.15
C PHE A 74 18.55 -3.16 6.88
N GLU A 75 19.13 -4.29 6.50
CA GLU A 75 20.46 -4.73 6.93
C GLU A 75 21.21 -5.26 5.71
N ASP A 76 22.31 -4.61 5.37
CA ASP A 76 23.19 -5.05 4.30
C ASP A 76 23.96 -6.31 4.74
N LYS A 77 23.59 -7.46 4.14
CA LYS A 77 24.18 -8.76 4.49
C LYS A 77 25.38 -9.11 3.63
N ASN A 78 25.47 -8.58 2.42
CA ASN A 78 26.48 -8.94 1.44
C ASN A 78 27.59 -7.87 1.29
N GLY A 79 27.38 -6.67 1.86
CA GLY A 79 28.31 -5.54 1.87
C GLY A 79 28.38 -4.77 0.55
N ASP A 80 27.41 -4.91 -0.35
CA ASP A 80 27.38 -4.26 -1.67
C ASP A 80 26.72 -2.87 -1.66
N GLY A 81 26.09 -2.48 -0.54
CA GLY A 81 25.39 -1.20 -0.41
C GLY A 81 24.11 -1.08 -1.25
N LEU A 82 23.61 -2.18 -1.80
CA LEU A 82 22.37 -2.26 -2.57
C LEU A 82 21.25 -2.83 -1.68
N ILE A 83 20.00 -2.59 -2.08
CA ILE A 83 18.82 -3.11 -1.37
C ILE A 83 18.30 -4.35 -2.11
N GLN A 84 18.56 -5.54 -1.58
CA GLN A 84 18.06 -6.78 -2.15
C GLN A 84 16.82 -7.30 -1.41
N TYR A 85 15.67 -7.27 -2.11
CA TYR A 85 14.42 -7.84 -1.60
C TYR A 85 14.11 -9.17 -2.29
N THR A 86 14.48 -10.27 -1.63
CA THR A 86 14.28 -11.63 -2.16
C THR A 86 13.23 -12.40 -1.36
N SER A 87 12.70 -13.48 -1.93
CA SER A 87 11.80 -14.39 -1.21
C SER A 87 12.52 -15.33 -0.24
N ASN A 88 13.86 -15.39 -0.29
CA ASN A 88 14.65 -16.25 0.58
C ASN A 88 15.06 -15.47 1.84
N ALA A 89 14.70 -15.98 3.02
CA ALA A 89 15.01 -15.34 4.30
C ALA A 89 16.52 -15.14 4.54
N GLU A 90 17.37 -15.98 3.94
CA GLU A 90 18.82 -15.90 4.09
C GLU A 90 19.39 -14.71 3.31
N THR A 91 18.96 -14.51 2.06
CA THR A 91 19.46 -13.44 1.18
C THR A 91 18.62 -12.16 1.19
N ASN A 92 17.45 -12.16 1.83
CA ASN A 92 16.63 -10.97 1.96
C ASN A 92 17.27 -9.99 2.97
N GLU A 93 17.53 -8.77 2.51
CA GLU A 93 18.15 -7.67 3.29
C GLU A 93 17.09 -6.73 3.88
N MET A 94 15.83 -6.87 3.48
CA MET A 94 14.71 -6.21 4.12
C MET A 94 14.27 -6.99 5.36
N VAL A 95 14.98 -6.77 6.47
CA VAL A 95 14.78 -7.44 7.77
C VAL A 95 13.40 -7.15 8.35
N LYS A 96 12.85 -5.96 8.08
CA LYS A 96 11.53 -5.58 8.54
C LYS A 96 10.73 -4.87 7.45
N VAL A 97 9.60 -5.46 7.08
CA VAL A 97 8.58 -4.85 6.22
C VAL A 97 7.22 -5.12 6.85
N ASP A 98 6.70 -4.16 7.61
CA ASP A 98 5.35 -4.28 8.17
C ASP A 98 4.31 -4.33 7.04
N ARG A 99 3.30 -5.20 7.22
CA ARG A 99 2.25 -5.44 6.21
C ARG A 99 1.44 -4.19 5.91
N ASP A 100 1.34 -3.29 6.90
CA ASP A 100 0.59 -2.05 6.81
C ASP A 100 1.30 -1.01 5.94
N ILE A 101 2.64 -1.02 5.88
CA ILE A 101 3.43 -0.12 5.00
C ILE A 101 3.10 -0.37 3.54
N MET A 102 2.86 -1.63 3.16
CA MET A 102 2.60 -1.96 1.76
C MET A 102 1.42 -1.15 1.21
N VAL A 103 0.38 -0.91 2.01
CA VAL A 103 -0.77 -0.10 1.58
C VAL A 103 -0.55 1.39 1.83
N LEU A 104 0.03 1.76 2.98
CA LEU A 104 0.21 3.17 3.37
C LEU A 104 1.29 3.90 2.57
N ALA A 105 2.35 3.21 2.16
CA ALA A 105 3.41 3.78 1.33
C ALA A 105 3.06 3.80 -0.15
N ASN A 106 2.06 3.02 -0.62
CA ASN A 106 1.74 2.93 -2.05
C ASN A 106 1.43 4.29 -2.72
N PRO A 107 0.67 5.21 -2.09
CA PRO A 107 0.48 6.54 -2.66
C PRO A 107 1.80 7.33 -2.81
N GLU A 108 2.74 7.17 -1.88
CA GLU A 108 4.07 7.81 -1.98
C GLU A 108 4.96 7.13 -3.03
N ILE A 109 4.92 5.80 -3.12
CA ILE A 109 5.64 5.01 -4.14
C ILE A 109 5.13 5.34 -5.55
N ALA A 110 3.81 5.53 -5.70
CA ALA A 110 3.16 5.91 -6.96
C ALA A 110 3.21 7.41 -7.28
N GLN A 111 3.95 8.22 -6.50
CA GLN A 111 4.11 9.67 -6.69
C GLN A 111 2.76 10.43 -6.72
N LEU A 112 1.77 9.97 -5.95
CA LEU A 112 0.46 10.62 -5.88
C LEU A 112 0.53 11.93 -5.06
N PRO A 113 -0.36 12.90 -5.35
CA PRO A 113 -0.41 14.14 -4.59
C PRO A 113 -0.64 13.94 -3.09
N ASN A 114 -0.07 14.84 -2.26
CA ASN A 114 -0.14 14.79 -0.80
C ASN A 114 -1.55 14.65 -0.20
N TRP A 115 -2.58 15.20 -0.87
CA TRP A 115 -3.96 15.07 -0.42
C TRP A 115 -4.50 13.63 -0.55
N VAL A 116 -4.02 12.85 -1.53
CA VAL A 116 -4.35 11.43 -1.68
C VAL A 116 -3.70 10.62 -0.56
N ILE A 117 -2.42 10.90 -0.27
CA ILE A 117 -1.68 10.26 0.83
C ILE A 117 -2.42 10.48 2.16
N ALA A 118 -2.88 11.71 2.42
CA ALA A 118 -3.64 12.04 3.63
C ALA A 118 -4.99 11.29 3.73
N LEU A 119 -5.72 11.13 2.61
CA LEU A 119 -6.98 10.40 2.58
C LEU A 119 -6.77 8.90 2.86
N VAL A 120 -5.72 8.31 2.27
CA VAL A 120 -5.38 6.89 2.46
C VAL A 120 -4.89 6.65 3.88
N ALA A 121 -4.02 7.51 4.41
CA ALA A 121 -3.53 7.41 5.78
C ALA A 121 -4.64 7.61 6.84
N ALA A 122 -5.67 8.41 6.56
CA ALA A 122 -6.81 8.60 7.46
C ALA A 122 -7.87 7.50 7.38
N GLY A 123 -7.87 6.70 6.30
CA GLY A 123 -8.80 5.59 6.09
C GLY A 123 -8.23 4.20 6.39
N GLY A 124 -6.91 4.10 6.59
CA GLY A 124 -6.19 2.88 6.98
C GLY A 124 -6.27 2.58 8.46
#